data_AF-A0A136Q7I7-F1
#
_entry.id   AF-A0A136Q7I7-F1
#
_cell.length_a   1.000
_cell.length_b   1.000
_cell.length_c   1.000
_cell.angle_alpha   90.00
_cell.angle_beta   90.00
_cell.angle_gamma   90.00
#
_symmetry.space_group_name_H-M   'P 1'
#
loop_
_entity.id
_entity.type
_entity.pdbx_description
1 polymer ?
#
loop_
_entity_poly.entity_id
_entity_poly.type
_entity_poly.pdbx_seq_one_letter_code
_entity_poly.pdbx_strand_id
1 'polypeptide(L)'
;MAKIAIIDDMINLSYLKYPERVANSMIIDRKGARKANMAAQPQRFTHASTCALLLEKMTDDYEIISVAVSREMEEGDCLQKAFRLCGELGADIAEVSFGDSLFGGQPILGDAVRKLSESGCVIMAPMPRMGGLRACKNIIGVQCDRYGLMRPGEYVFDRLGPSAAKVTVNCNFLIRGNECGRSASFSAAAVAARINRYINEGIKAFDDILYCLKKDESGKYRAVLTLME
;
A
#
# COMPACT_ATOMS: atom_id res chain seq x y z
N MET A 1 -5.61 7.07 15.54
CA MET A 1 -4.33 6.72 14.92
C MET A 1 -4.50 5.42 14.18
N ALA A 2 -4.24 5.41 12.86
CA ALA A 2 -4.33 4.20 12.07
C ALA A 2 -3.02 3.39 12.14
N LYS A 3 -3.12 2.07 12.04
CA LYS A 3 -2.00 1.15 11.89
C LYS A 3 -1.83 0.75 10.42
N ILE A 4 -0.71 1.14 9.85
CA ILE A 4 -0.37 0.92 8.43
C ILE A 4 0.65 -0.20 8.34
N ALA A 5 0.26 -1.34 7.80
CA ALA A 5 1.19 -2.40 7.43
C ALA A 5 1.83 -2.11 6.07
N ILE A 6 3.16 -2.10 6.02
CA ILE A 6 3.94 -2.06 4.77
C ILE A 6 4.48 -3.47 4.52
N ILE A 7 4.01 -4.11 3.46
CA ILE A 7 4.41 -5.47 3.05
C ILE A 7 5.38 -5.37 1.88
N ASP A 8 6.68 -5.49 2.18
CA ASP A 8 7.77 -5.20 1.25
C ASP A 8 9.11 -5.81 1.73
N ASP A 9 10.26 -5.22 1.36
CA ASP A 9 11.55 -5.41 2.02
C ASP A 9 11.62 -4.71 3.40
N MET A 10 12.75 -4.85 4.09
CA MET A 10 12.90 -4.26 5.42
C MET A 10 13.07 -2.74 5.33
N ILE A 11 12.34 -2.00 6.18
CA ILE A 11 12.56 -0.57 6.37
C ILE A 11 13.91 -0.35 7.07
N ASN A 12 14.69 0.61 6.60
CA ASN A 12 15.86 1.12 7.31
C ASN A 12 15.46 2.33 8.16
N LEU A 13 15.35 2.12 9.47
CA LEU A 13 14.87 3.14 10.41
C LEU A 13 15.77 4.39 10.48
N SER A 14 17.06 4.28 10.15
CA SER A 14 18.00 5.41 10.22
C SER A 14 17.68 6.55 9.24
N TYR A 15 16.82 6.30 8.24
CA TYR A 15 16.40 7.34 7.29
C TYR A 15 15.10 8.04 7.67
N LEU A 16 14.36 7.52 8.63
CA LEU A 16 13.08 8.07 9.06
C LEU A 16 13.31 9.25 10.01
N LYS A 17 12.47 10.28 9.90
CA LYS A 17 12.46 11.38 10.87
C LYS A 17 11.88 10.93 12.20
N TYR A 18 10.91 10.01 12.16
CA TYR A 18 10.16 9.49 13.30
C TYR A 18 10.23 7.95 13.33
N PRO A 19 11.42 7.36 13.55
CA PRO A 19 11.59 5.90 13.54
C PRO A 19 10.73 5.18 14.58
N GLU A 20 10.36 5.86 15.67
CA GLU A 20 9.46 5.36 16.70
C GLU A 20 8.04 5.07 16.20
N ARG A 21 7.63 5.64 15.06
CA ARG A 21 6.35 5.31 14.42
C ARG A 21 6.35 3.87 13.89
N VAL A 22 7.50 3.22 13.72
CA VAL A 22 7.58 1.78 13.37
C VAL A 22 7.44 0.92 14.62
N ALA A 23 6.19 0.73 15.06
CA ALA A 23 5.85 0.03 16.29
C ALA A 23 6.14 -1.48 16.25
N ASN A 24 6.05 -2.09 15.06
CA ASN A 24 6.35 -3.51 14.86
C ASN A 24 7.19 -3.72 13.62
N SER A 25 8.18 -4.61 13.70
CA SER A 25 8.99 -5.05 12.56
C SER A 25 9.05 -6.56 12.54
N MET A 26 8.53 -7.15 11.47
CA MET A 26 8.34 -8.58 11.29
C MET A 26 9.03 -9.06 10.03
N ILE A 27 9.53 -10.29 10.04
CA ILE A 27 10.09 -10.98 8.88
C ILE A 27 9.27 -12.23 8.63
N ILE A 28 8.89 -12.46 7.37
CA ILE A 28 8.25 -13.67 6.89
C ILE A 28 9.22 -14.40 5.96
N ASP A 29 9.58 -15.61 6.34
CA ASP A 29 10.32 -16.52 5.47
C ASP A 29 9.79 -17.97 5.56
N ARG A 30 10.55 -18.93 5.04
CA ARG A 30 10.18 -20.35 5.03
C ARG A 30 9.95 -20.91 6.44
N LYS A 31 10.57 -20.32 7.47
CA LYS A 31 10.41 -20.73 8.88
C LYS A 31 9.18 -20.09 9.54
N GLY A 32 8.52 -19.14 8.89
CA GLY A 32 7.32 -18.46 9.39
C GLY A 32 7.56 -16.98 9.72
N ALA A 33 6.59 -16.37 10.39
CA ALA A 33 6.65 -14.99 10.85
C ALA A 33 7.44 -14.89 12.16
N ARG A 34 8.37 -13.94 12.26
CA ARG A 34 9.12 -13.63 13.49
C ARG A 34 9.38 -12.13 13.60
N LYS A 35 9.68 -11.65 14.81
CA LYS A 35 10.19 -10.28 14.99
C LYS A 35 11.55 -10.12 14.30
N ALA A 36 11.74 -8.99 13.63
CA ALA A 36 13.01 -8.62 13.03
C ALA A 36 14.06 -8.39 14.14
N ASN A 37 15.30 -8.81 13.88
CA ASN A 37 16.41 -8.44 14.75
C ASN A 37 16.81 -7.00 14.45
N MET A 38 16.64 -6.11 15.42
CA MET A 38 16.96 -4.68 15.27
C MET A 38 18.45 -4.41 15.07
N ALA A 39 19.33 -5.30 15.51
CA ALA A 39 20.76 -5.21 15.21
C ALA A 39 21.10 -5.58 13.75
N ALA A 40 20.19 -6.26 13.05
CA ALA A 40 20.36 -6.72 11.66
C ALA A 40 19.61 -5.83 10.66
N GLN A 41 19.48 -4.54 10.97
CA GLN A 41 18.85 -3.57 10.08
C GLN A 41 19.63 -3.43 8.76
N PRO A 42 18.93 -3.24 7.63
CA PRO A 42 19.58 -2.94 6.36
C PRO A 42 20.45 -1.69 6.52
N GLN A 43 21.67 -1.74 5.99
CA GLN A 43 22.61 -0.60 6.03
C GLN A 43 22.41 0.36 4.85
N ARG A 44 21.59 -0.03 3.87
CA ARG A 44 21.30 0.73 2.65
C ARG A 44 19.90 1.30 2.67
N PHE A 45 19.65 2.25 1.78
CA PHE A 45 18.31 2.71 1.45
C PHE A 45 17.53 1.58 0.74
N THR A 46 16.30 1.34 1.17
CA THR A 46 15.46 0.23 0.68
C THR A 46 14.17 0.74 0.05
N HIS A 47 13.46 -0.15 -0.65
CA HIS A 47 12.21 0.20 -1.30
C HIS A 47 11.14 0.55 -0.25
N ALA A 48 11.02 -0.25 0.81
CA ALA A 48 10.13 0.02 1.94
C ALA A 48 10.48 1.31 2.70
N SER A 49 11.77 1.67 2.77
CA SER A 49 12.20 2.96 3.34
C SER A 49 11.62 4.14 2.58
N THR A 50 11.45 4.02 1.26
CA THR A 50 10.82 5.06 0.44
C THR A 50 9.33 5.15 0.73
N CYS A 51 8.62 4.02 0.82
CA CYS A 51 7.20 3.97 1.19
C CYS A 51 6.96 4.63 2.56
N ALA A 52 7.78 4.29 3.57
CA ALA A 52 7.69 4.88 4.90
C ALA A 52 7.94 6.40 4.90
N LEU A 53 8.92 6.88 4.13
CA LEU A 53 9.19 8.31 3.98
C LEU A 53 8.07 9.07 3.25
N LEU A 54 7.38 8.42 2.31
CA LEU A 54 6.19 8.99 1.68
C LEU A 54 5.05 9.17 2.68
N LEU A 55 4.84 8.19 3.57
CA LEU A 55 3.89 8.34 4.68
C LEU A 55 4.27 9.53 5.57
N GLU A 56 5.53 9.62 6.02
CA GLU A 56 6.01 10.75 6.84
C GLU A 56 5.82 12.11 6.16
N LYS A 57 5.95 12.16 4.84
CA LYS A 57 5.77 13.40 4.08
C LYS A 57 4.31 13.80 3.95
N MET A 58 3.41 12.83 3.83
CA MET A 58 2.04 13.06 3.39
C MET A 58 1.00 13.01 4.50
N THR A 59 1.31 12.41 5.64
CA THR A 59 0.32 12.17 6.69
C THR A 59 0.97 12.14 8.07
N ASP A 60 0.13 12.24 9.09
CA ASP A 60 0.51 12.20 10.51
C ASP A 60 -0.42 11.26 11.27
N ASP A 61 -0.18 11.08 12.57
CA ASP A 61 -0.99 10.24 13.45
C ASP A 61 -1.19 8.82 12.91
N TYR A 62 -0.09 8.12 12.69
CA TYR A 62 -0.06 6.71 12.26
C TYR A 62 1.04 5.92 12.96
N GLU A 63 0.86 4.61 13.01
CA GLU A 63 1.88 3.61 13.32
C GLU A 63 2.17 2.76 12.08
N ILE A 64 3.42 2.32 11.94
CA ILE A 64 3.85 1.39 10.90
C ILE A 64 4.06 -0.01 11.50
N ILE A 65 3.47 -1.00 10.83
CA ILE A 65 3.81 -2.40 10.97
C ILE A 65 4.67 -2.78 9.77
N SER A 66 5.99 -2.87 9.95
CA SER A 66 6.89 -3.31 8.87
C SER A 66 6.81 -4.83 8.74
N VAL A 67 6.40 -5.32 7.57
CA VAL A 67 6.32 -6.74 7.25
C VAL A 67 7.27 -7.04 6.09
N ALA A 68 8.50 -7.42 6.45
CA ALA A 68 9.51 -7.80 5.47
C ALA A 68 9.26 -9.24 4.98
N VAL A 69 9.10 -9.44 3.68
CA VAL A 69 8.88 -10.76 3.07
C VAL A 69 10.12 -11.25 2.33
N SER A 70 10.45 -12.53 2.47
CA SER A 70 11.59 -13.15 1.76
C SER A 70 11.29 -13.32 0.27
N ARG A 71 12.26 -12.98 -0.58
CA ARG A 71 12.21 -13.23 -2.03
C ARG A 71 12.49 -14.68 -2.42
N GLU A 72 12.89 -15.54 -1.48
CA GLU A 72 13.16 -16.96 -1.71
C GLU A 72 11.92 -17.85 -1.59
N MET A 73 10.76 -17.23 -1.35
CA MET A 73 9.47 -17.86 -1.22
C MET A 73 8.59 -17.51 -2.41
N GLU A 74 7.65 -18.40 -2.72
CA GLU A 74 6.58 -18.12 -3.66
C GLU A 74 5.77 -16.91 -3.19
N GLU A 75 5.47 -16.01 -4.13
CA GLU A 75 4.86 -14.71 -3.83
C GLU A 75 3.50 -14.86 -3.13
N GLY A 76 2.66 -15.77 -3.63
CA GLY A 76 1.35 -16.04 -3.06
C GLY A 76 1.42 -16.57 -1.62
N ASP A 77 2.44 -17.34 -1.26
CA ASP A 77 2.65 -17.82 0.11
C ASP A 77 3.11 -16.70 1.03
N CYS A 78 3.99 -15.81 0.55
CA CYS A 78 4.40 -14.61 1.26
C CYS A 78 3.20 -13.73 1.59
N LEU A 79 2.38 -13.40 0.59
CA LEU A 79 1.24 -12.51 0.75
C LEU A 79 0.16 -13.10 1.68
N GLN A 80 -0.13 -14.40 1.58
CA GLN A 80 -1.07 -15.06 2.50
C GLN A 80 -0.61 -14.96 3.96
N LYS A 81 0.68 -15.25 4.22
CA LYS A 81 1.24 -15.13 5.57
C LYS A 81 1.26 -13.68 6.05
N ALA A 82 1.57 -12.74 5.17
CA ALA A 82 1.58 -11.32 5.47
C ALA A 82 0.19 -10.81 5.84
N PHE A 83 -0.85 -11.16 5.07
CA PHE A 83 -2.22 -10.76 5.36
C PHE A 83 -2.75 -11.34 6.67
N ARG A 84 -2.44 -12.61 6.96
CA ARG A 84 -2.77 -13.21 8.25
C ARG A 84 -2.13 -12.42 9.40
N LEU A 85 -0.84 -12.13 9.28
CA LEU A 85 -0.11 -11.37 10.29
C LEU A 85 -0.65 -9.95 10.46
N CYS A 86 -1.05 -9.29 9.37
CA CYS A 86 -1.69 -7.98 9.42
C CYS A 86 -3.00 -8.01 10.21
N GLY A 87 -3.82 -9.05 10.02
CA GLY A 87 -5.05 -9.25 10.80
C GLY A 87 -4.75 -9.50 12.28
N GLU A 88 -3.77 -10.34 12.59
CA GLU A 88 -3.35 -10.64 13.98
C GLU A 88 -2.82 -9.39 14.71
N LEU A 89 -2.12 -8.51 14.00
CA LEU A 89 -1.58 -7.26 14.55
C LEU A 89 -2.59 -6.10 14.52
N GLY A 90 -3.77 -6.31 13.95
CA GLY A 90 -4.85 -5.33 13.86
C GLY A 90 -4.48 -4.14 12.96
N ALA A 91 -3.93 -4.40 11.78
CA ALA A 91 -3.67 -3.36 10.79
C ALA A 91 -4.99 -2.76 10.26
N ASP A 92 -5.09 -1.43 10.24
CA ASP A 92 -6.20 -0.71 9.62
C ASP A 92 -6.00 -0.57 8.10
N ILE A 93 -4.74 -0.50 7.66
CA ILE A 93 -4.35 -0.36 6.26
C ILE A 93 -3.25 -1.38 5.94
N ALA A 94 -3.39 -2.12 4.84
CA ALA A 94 -2.33 -2.97 4.29
C ALA A 94 -1.88 -2.40 2.94
N GLU A 95 -0.70 -1.79 2.94
CA GLU A 95 0.01 -1.32 1.76
C GLU A 95 0.93 -2.45 1.27
N VAL A 96 0.60 -3.00 0.11
CA VAL A 96 1.39 -4.08 -0.50
C VAL A 96 2.26 -3.47 -1.58
N SER A 97 3.57 -3.41 -1.36
CA SER A 97 4.54 -2.94 -2.34
C SER A 97 5.40 -4.07 -2.91
N PHE A 98 4.98 -5.31 -2.66
CA PHE A 98 5.61 -6.56 -3.07
C PHE A 98 4.73 -7.36 -4.04
N GLY A 99 5.30 -7.76 -5.19
CA GLY A 99 4.69 -8.74 -6.09
C GLY A 99 3.56 -8.20 -6.99
N ASP A 100 3.05 -9.04 -7.89
CA ASP A 100 1.92 -8.74 -8.80
C ASP A 100 0.80 -9.81 -8.81
N SER A 101 0.96 -10.90 -8.04
CA SER A 101 0.09 -12.08 -8.02
C SER A 101 -1.31 -11.83 -7.46
N LEU A 102 -1.53 -10.72 -6.73
CA LEU A 102 -2.85 -10.32 -6.21
C LEU A 102 -3.92 -10.25 -7.29
N PHE A 103 -3.52 -9.86 -8.50
CA PHE A 103 -4.41 -9.69 -9.63
C PHE A 103 -4.44 -10.92 -10.56
N GLY A 104 -3.68 -11.97 -10.23
CA GLY A 104 -3.56 -13.22 -10.99
C GLY A 104 -4.68 -14.24 -10.74
N GLY A 105 -5.64 -13.95 -9.83
CA GLY A 105 -6.81 -14.79 -9.62
C GLY A 105 -6.56 -16.10 -8.85
N GLN A 106 -5.50 -16.18 -8.04
CA GLN A 106 -5.25 -17.35 -7.19
C GLN A 106 -6.33 -17.47 -6.10
N PRO A 107 -7.12 -18.56 -6.04
CA PRO A 107 -8.24 -18.69 -5.10
C PRO A 107 -7.81 -18.52 -3.63
N ILE A 108 -6.65 -19.05 -3.28
CA ILE A 108 -6.11 -19.03 -1.92
C ILE A 108 -5.79 -17.62 -1.42
N LEU A 109 -5.35 -16.75 -2.33
CA LEU A 109 -5.06 -15.36 -2.04
C LEU A 109 -6.37 -14.56 -1.89
N GLY A 110 -7.40 -14.90 -2.66
CA GLY A 110 -8.75 -14.34 -2.54
C GLY A 110 -9.35 -14.55 -1.15
N ASP A 111 -9.18 -15.73 -0.56
CA ASP A 111 -9.65 -15.99 0.81
C ASP A 111 -8.88 -15.20 1.89
N ALA A 112 -7.57 -15.05 1.73
CA ALA A 112 -6.75 -14.27 2.66
C ALA A 112 -7.12 -12.77 2.61
N VAL A 113 -7.28 -12.23 1.41
CA VAL A 113 -7.73 -10.85 1.15
C VAL A 113 -9.11 -10.63 1.77
N ARG A 114 -10.07 -11.53 1.52
CA ARG A 114 -11.42 -11.42 2.07
C ARG A 114 -11.41 -11.39 3.59
N LYS A 115 -10.71 -12.32 4.25
CA LYS A 115 -10.63 -12.38 5.72
C LYS A 115 -10.00 -11.12 6.32
N LEU A 116 -8.92 -10.62 5.70
CA LEU A 116 -8.30 -9.39 6.16
C LEU A 116 -9.24 -8.19 5.98
N SER A 117 -9.93 -8.09 4.85
CA SER A 117 -10.92 -7.03 4.63
C SER A 117 -12.12 -7.10 5.59
N GLU A 118 -12.62 -8.30 5.91
CA GLU A 118 -13.69 -8.52 6.90
C GLU A 118 -13.30 -8.06 8.31
N SER A 119 -12.00 -7.99 8.62
CA SER A 119 -11.50 -7.39 9.88
C SER A 119 -11.55 -5.86 9.90
N GLY A 120 -11.94 -5.22 8.80
CA GLY A 120 -11.95 -3.76 8.62
C GLY A 120 -10.68 -3.19 8.01
N CYS A 121 -9.70 -4.03 7.66
CA CYS A 121 -8.45 -3.59 7.05
C CYS A 121 -8.64 -3.22 5.56
N VAL A 122 -8.14 -2.05 5.16
CA VAL A 122 -8.15 -1.61 3.76
C VAL A 122 -6.88 -2.07 3.06
N ILE A 123 -7.05 -2.90 2.03
CA ILE A 123 -5.93 -3.47 1.27
C ILE A 123 -5.72 -2.68 -0.03
N MET A 124 -4.48 -2.32 -0.32
CA MET A 124 -4.10 -1.70 -1.59
C MET A 124 -2.81 -2.28 -2.14
N ALA A 125 -2.72 -2.36 -3.46
CA ALA A 125 -1.59 -2.95 -4.15
C ALA A 125 -1.37 -2.35 -5.56
N PRO A 126 -0.13 -2.29 -6.05
CA PRO A 126 0.22 -1.99 -7.43
C PRO A 126 -0.57 -2.84 -8.42
N MET A 127 -1.35 -2.19 -9.26
CA MET A 127 -2.16 -2.87 -10.27
C MET A 127 -1.38 -2.99 -11.59
N PRO A 128 -1.37 -4.18 -12.24
CA PRO A 128 -0.74 -4.35 -13.54
C PRO A 128 -1.48 -3.57 -14.65
N ARG A 129 -0.78 -3.27 -15.75
CA ARG A 129 -1.34 -2.52 -16.89
C ARG A 129 -2.36 -3.34 -17.71
N MET A 130 -2.03 -4.60 -17.99
CA MET A 130 -2.83 -5.51 -18.80
C MET A 130 -3.09 -6.78 -17.99
N GLY A 131 -4.25 -6.86 -17.36
CA GLY A 131 -4.59 -7.99 -16.49
C GLY A 131 -5.95 -7.79 -15.87
N GLY A 132 -6.76 -8.85 -15.83
CA GLY A 132 -8.19 -8.78 -15.56
C GLY A 132 -8.53 -8.10 -14.23
N LEU A 133 -9.12 -6.91 -14.33
CA LEU A 133 -9.89 -6.18 -13.31
C LEU A 133 -10.93 -7.03 -12.54
N ARG A 134 -11.18 -8.27 -12.98
CA ARG A 134 -12.25 -9.15 -12.52
C ARG A 134 -11.96 -9.82 -11.16
N ALA A 135 -10.72 -9.79 -10.68
CA ALA A 135 -10.34 -10.40 -9.40
C ALA A 135 -10.25 -9.39 -8.22
N CYS A 136 -10.44 -8.09 -8.46
CA CYS A 136 -10.21 -7.02 -7.46
C CYS A 136 -11.35 -6.87 -6.43
N LYS A 137 -11.84 -7.94 -5.81
CA LYS A 137 -12.81 -7.78 -4.71
C LYS A 137 -12.05 -7.49 -3.43
N ASN A 138 -12.45 -6.41 -2.74
CA ASN A 138 -11.92 -5.96 -1.45
C ASN A 138 -10.46 -5.47 -1.50
N ILE A 139 -10.01 -4.99 -2.66
CA ILE A 139 -8.69 -4.39 -2.87
C ILE A 139 -8.85 -3.08 -3.65
N ILE A 140 -8.06 -2.07 -3.29
CA ILE A 140 -7.84 -0.88 -4.09
C ILE A 140 -6.59 -1.09 -4.95
N GLY A 141 -6.78 -1.24 -6.26
CA GLY A 141 -5.68 -1.29 -7.22
C GLY A 141 -5.05 0.09 -7.38
N VAL A 142 -3.72 0.19 -7.36
CA VAL A 142 -3.02 1.47 -7.44
C VAL A 142 -2.13 1.52 -8.67
N GLN A 143 -2.26 2.60 -9.43
CA GLN A 143 -1.41 2.90 -10.58
C GLN A 143 -0.66 4.21 -10.37
N CYS A 144 0.51 4.30 -10.98
CA CYS A 144 1.28 5.52 -11.04
C CYS A 144 0.85 6.34 -12.25
N ASP A 145 0.74 7.65 -12.09
CA ASP A 145 0.76 8.60 -13.20
C ASP A 145 2.14 8.56 -13.87
N ARG A 146 2.27 7.73 -14.90
CA ARG A 146 3.54 7.52 -15.60
C ARG A 146 3.90 8.65 -16.53
N TYR A 147 2.97 9.55 -16.83
CA TYR A 147 3.18 10.67 -17.75
C TYR A 147 3.47 11.97 -16.99
N GLY A 148 3.18 12.01 -15.70
CA GLY A 148 3.41 13.17 -14.84
C GLY A 148 2.46 14.33 -15.19
N LEU A 149 1.21 13.99 -15.53
CA LEU A 149 0.17 14.96 -15.86
C LEU A 149 -0.38 15.65 -14.61
N MET A 150 -0.47 14.91 -13.51
CA MET A 150 -0.95 15.37 -12.22
C MET A 150 0.19 15.97 -11.41
N ARG A 151 -0.12 16.84 -10.43
CA ARG A 151 0.88 17.27 -9.44
C ARG A 151 1.13 16.15 -8.42
N PRO A 152 2.33 16.08 -7.78
CA PRO A 152 2.57 15.10 -6.72
C PRO A 152 1.48 15.12 -5.65
N GLY A 153 0.85 13.97 -5.40
CA GLY A 153 -0.23 13.77 -4.45
C GLY A 153 -1.65 13.98 -5.01
N GLU A 154 -1.81 14.52 -6.23
CA GLU A 154 -3.07 14.48 -6.95
C GLU A 154 -3.29 13.07 -7.53
N TYR A 155 -4.57 12.66 -7.57
CA TYR A 155 -4.97 11.33 -8.02
C TYR A 155 -6.32 11.37 -8.73
N VAL A 156 -6.61 10.34 -9.52
CA VAL A 156 -7.90 10.04 -10.12
C VAL A 156 -8.40 8.69 -9.60
N PHE A 157 -9.70 8.56 -9.40
CA PHE A 157 -10.35 7.39 -8.84
C PHE A 157 -11.29 6.73 -9.85
N ASP A 158 -11.11 5.46 -10.17
CA ASP A 158 -12.06 4.70 -10.99
C ASP A 158 -12.74 3.61 -10.15
N ARG A 159 -14.07 3.62 -10.11
CA ARG A 159 -14.83 2.53 -9.48
C ARG A 159 -14.93 1.37 -10.47
N LEU A 160 -14.42 0.21 -10.06
CA LEU A 160 -14.42 -1.00 -10.89
C LEU A 160 -15.59 -1.94 -10.56
N GLY A 161 -16.19 -1.76 -9.38
CA GLY A 161 -17.33 -2.52 -8.90
C GLY A 161 -17.78 -2.07 -7.51
N PRO A 162 -18.69 -2.81 -6.86
CA PRO A 162 -19.16 -2.49 -5.51
C PRO A 162 -18.00 -2.44 -4.52
N SER A 163 -17.16 -3.47 -4.49
CA SER A 163 -16.05 -3.60 -3.54
C SER A 163 -14.67 -3.54 -4.22
N ALA A 164 -14.57 -2.78 -5.31
CA ALA A 164 -13.38 -2.75 -6.16
C ALA A 164 -13.14 -1.34 -6.71
N ALA A 165 -11.92 -0.84 -6.60
CA ALA A 165 -11.54 0.46 -7.13
C ALA A 165 -10.12 0.46 -7.68
N LYS A 166 -9.84 1.41 -8.57
CA LYS A 166 -8.52 1.77 -9.07
C LYS A 166 -8.23 3.22 -8.69
N VAL A 167 -7.03 3.50 -8.21
CA VAL A 167 -6.54 4.86 -7.97
C VAL A 167 -5.27 5.07 -8.77
N THR A 168 -5.27 6.07 -9.64
CA THR A 168 -4.07 6.51 -10.36
C THR A 168 -3.55 7.78 -9.68
N VAL A 169 -2.32 7.78 -9.19
CA VAL A 169 -1.75 8.90 -8.41
C VAL A 169 -0.37 9.28 -8.92
N ASN A 170 -0.02 10.55 -8.85
CA ASN A 170 1.36 10.97 -9.04
C ASN A 170 2.11 10.94 -7.69
N CYS A 171 3.08 10.03 -7.56
CA CYS A 171 3.92 9.87 -6.37
C CYS A 171 5.30 10.52 -6.48
N ASN A 172 5.55 11.37 -7.48
CA ASN A 172 6.87 11.93 -7.76
C ASN A 172 7.23 13.09 -6.80
N PHE A 173 7.24 12.79 -5.50
CA PHE A 173 7.65 13.72 -4.47
C PHE A 173 9.16 13.79 -4.36
N LEU A 174 9.66 14.94 -3.89
CA LEU A 174 11.04 15.05 -3.42
C LEU A 174 11.15 14.43 -2.01
N ILE A 175 11.91 13.36 -1.91
CA ILE A 175 12.32 12.68 -0.68
C ILE A 175 13.85 12.75 -0.58
N ARG A 176 14.34 13.36 0.50
CA ARG A 176 15.78 13.57 0.75
C ARG A 176 16.51 14.22 -0.44
N GLY A 177 15.86 15.20 -1.08
CA GLY A 177 16.42 15.94 -2.22
C GLY A 177 16.37 15.21 -3.57
N ASN A 178 15.86 13.98 -3.61
CA ASN A 178 15.71 13.21 -4.85
C ASN A 178 14.23 12.94 -5.13
N GLU A 179 13.89 12.89 -6.41
CA GLU A 179 12.57 12.43 -6.84
C GLU A 179 12.39 10.94 -6.50
N CYS A 180 11.26 10.58 -5.88
CA CYS A 180 10.88 9.17 -5.69
C CYS A 180 10.79 8.42 -7.02
N GLY A 181 10.56 9.13 -8.12
CA GLY A 181 10.30 8.55 -9.42
C GLY A 181 8.87 8.06 -9.56
N ARG A 182 8.60 7.50 -10.74
CA ARG A 182 7.27 7.02 -11.14
C ARG A 182 7.15 5.53 -10.82
N SER A 183 6.59 5.20 -9.66
CA SER A 183 6.45 3.82 -9.17
C SER A 183 5.05 3.55 -8.64
N ALA A 184 4.47 2.41 -9.03
CA ALA A 184 3.15 1.99 -8.54
C ALA A 184 3.17 1.63 -7.05
N SER A 185 4.30 1.15 -6.53
CA SER A 185 4.47 0.88 -5.10
C SER A 185 4.52 2.17 -4.28
N PHE A 186 5.26 3.18 -4.75
CA PHE A 186 5.27 4.51 -4.10
C PHE A 186 3.93 5.22 -4.21
N SER A 187 3.21 4.95 -5.31
CA SER A 187 1.81 5.36 -5.46
C SER A 187 0.90 4.70 -4.43
N ALA A 188 1.09 3.42 -4.12
CA ALA A 188 0.32 2.74 -3.07
C ALA A 188 0.55 3.37 -1.69
N ALA A 189 1.80 3.69 -1.33
CA ALA A 189 2.11 4.44 -0.12
C ALA A 189 1.44 5.82 -0.07
N ALA A 190 1.41 6.54 -1.20
CA ALA A 190 0.71 7.83 -1.30
C ALA A 190 -0.81 7.71 -1.09
N VAL A 191 -1.42 6.63 -1.57
CA VAL A 191 -2.85 6.32 -1.33
C VAL A 191 -3.10 5.92 0.12
N ALA A 192 -2.21 5.12 0.73
CA ALA A 192 -2.27 4.77 2.15
C ALA A 192 -2.25 6.03 3.03
N ALA A 193 -1.41 7.00 2.70
CA ALA A 193 -1.35 8.28 3.41
C ALA A 193 -2.67 9.07 3.37
N ARG A 194 -3.42 8.97 2.25
CA ARG A 194 -4.76 9.57 2.12
C ARG A 194 -5.79 8.83 2.96
N ILE A 195 -5.82 7.51 2.89
CA ILE A 195 -6.75 6.67 3.63
C ILE A 195 -6.53 6.81 5.14
N ASN A 196 -5.28 6.96 5.59
CA ASN A 196 -4.94 7.23 6.99
C ASN A 196 -5.73 8.43 7.56
N ARG A 197 -5.91 9.50 6.77
CA ARG A 197 -6.66 10.68 7.21
C ARG A 197 -8.13 10.34 7.47
N TYR A 198 -8.77 9.63 6.53
CA TYR A 198 -10.16 9.21 6.70
C TYR A 198 -10.35 8.30 7.91
N ILE A 199 -9.43 7.36 8.13
CA ILE A 199 -9.49 6.46 9.29
C ILE A 199 -9.33 7.23 10.60
N ASN A 200 -8.44 8.23 10.64
CA ASN A 200 -8.28 9.11 11.79
C ASN A 200 -9.48 10.03 12.04
N GLU A 201 -10.26 10.34 11.00
CA GLU A 201 -11.56 11.03 11.09
C GLU A 201 -12.72 10.08 11.49
N GLY A 202 -12.43 8.79 11.73
CA GLY A 202 -13.41 7.79 12.14
C GLY A 202 -14.09 7.04 10.99
N ILE A 203 -13.69 7.31 9.74
CA ILE A 203 -14.22 6.65 8.54
C ILE A 203 -13.46 5.34 8.31
N LYS A 204 -14.06 4.23 8.70
CA LYS A 204 -13.42 2.90 8.65
C LYS A 204 -14.06 1.91 7.67
N ALA A 205 -15.33 2.11 7.31
CA ALA A 205 -15.99 1.22 6.38
C ALA A 205 -15.40 1.39 4.97
N PHE A 206 -15.13 0.27 4.31
CA PHE A 206 -14.47 0.27 3.00
C PHE A 206 -15.23 1.11 1.96
N ASP A 207 -16.56 0.97 1.89
CA ASP A 207 -17.39 1.74 0.95
C ASP A 207 -17.36 3.25 1.21
N ASP A 208 -17.30 3.66 2.49
CA ASP A 208 -17.19 5.08 2.85
C ASP A 208 -15.80 5.64 2.49
N ILE A 209 -14.75 4.83 2.65
CA ILE A 209 -13.40 5.17 2.19
C ILE A 209 -13.36 5.31 0.67
N LEU A 210 -14.00 4.42 -0.09
CA LEU A 210 -14.13 4.55 -1.54
C LEU A 210 -14.92 5.81 -1.93
N TYR A 211 -15.96 6.15 -1.18
CA TYR A 211 -16.73 7.38 -1.38
C TYR A 211 -15.86 8.63 -1.15
N CYS A 212 -15.09 8.69 -0.06
CA CYS A 212 -14.18 9.79 0.21
C CYS A 212 -13.08 9.90 -0.86
N LEU A 213 -12.48 8.79 -1.27
CA LEU A 213 -11.49 8.79 -2.35
C LEU A 213 -12.07 9.36 -3.64
N LYS A 214 -13.30 8.95 -4.02
CA LYS A 214 -13.98 9.50 -5.20
C LYS A 214 -14.27 10.99 -5.06
N LYS A 215 -14.73 11.43 -3.89
CA LYS A 215 -15.10 12.83 -3.63
C LYS A 215 -13.89 13.77 -3.73
N ASP A 216 -12.73 13.33 -3.24
CA ASP A 216 -11.53 14.16 -3.09
C ASP A 216 -10.57 14.04 -4.30
N GLU A 217 -10.99 13.37 -5.38
CA GLU A 217 -10.16 13.17 -6.56
C GLU A 217 -9.91 14.46 -7.39
N SER A 218 -8.88 14.42 -8.23
CA SER A 218 -8.56 15.46 -9.22
C SER A 218 -9.18 15.13 -10.60
N GLY A 219 -10.51 15.10 -10.67
CA GLY A 219 -11.27 14.58 -11.83
C GLY A 219 -10.95 15.22 -13.20
N LYS A 220 -10.35 16.41 -13.22
CA LYS A 220 -9.91 17.12 -14.45
C LYS A 220 -8.94 16.31 -15.34
N TYR A 221 -8.23 15.33 -14.77
CA TYR A 221 -7.26 14.51 -15.50
C TYR A 221 -7.81 13.19 -16.02
N ARG A 222 -9.02 12.81 -15.60
CA ARG A 222 -9.59 11.48 -15.89
C ARG A 222 -9.66 11.20 -17.39
N ALA A 223 -10.25 12.12 -18.16
CA ALA A 223 -10.41 11.96 -19.61
C ALA A 223 -9.06 11.79 -20.34
N VAL A 224 -8.02 12.47 -19.89
CA VAL A 224 -6.69 12.38 -20.50
C VAL A 224 -6.03 11.05 -20.15
N LEU A 225 -6.09 10.62 -18.89
CA LEU A 225 -5.51 9.35 -18.47
C LEU A 225 -6.18 8.15 -19.14
N THR A 226 -7.51 8.17 -19.31
CA THR A 226 -8.24 7.09 -20.02
C THR A 226 -7.83 6.96 -21.49
N LEU A 227 -7.42 8.04 -22.15
CA LEU A 227 -6.96 7.98 -23.55
C LEU A 227 -5.54 7.41 -23.70
N MET A 228 -4.80 7.26 -22.60
CA MET A 228 -3.40 6.83 -22.58
C MET A 228 -3.21 5.40 -22.03
N GLU A 229 -4.28 4.77 -21.54
CA GLU A 229 -4.34 3.36 -21.12
C GLU A 229 -4.62 2.43 -22.31
#